data_AF-A0A5E7YJ95-F1
#
_entry.id   AF-A0A5E7YJ95-F1
#
_cell.length_a   1.000
_cell.length_b   1.000
_cell.length_c   1.000
_cell.angle_alpha   90.00
_cell.angle_beta   90.00
_cell.angle_gamma   90.00
#
_symmetry.space_group_name_H-M   'P 1'
#
loop_
_entity.id
_entity.type
_entity.pdbx_description
1 polymer ?
#
loop_
_entity_poly.entity_id
_entity_poly.type
_entity_poly.pdbx_seq_one_letter_code
_entity_poly.pdbx_strand_id
1 'polypeptide(L)' 'MIVCQCNLVSKDEIEAAVEKLLAEDPWQLIVPSKVYHSMRIRGRCCGCFPDVVDIIGEVTARVRNGAE' A
#
# COMPACT_ATOMS: atom_id res chain seq x y z
N MET A 1 -4.60 10.22 7.09
CA MET A 1 -4.92 9.51 8.37
C MET A 1 -3.78 8.58 8.73
N ILE A 2 -3.35 8.46 10.00
CA ILE A 2 -2.32 7.47 10.39
C ILE A 2 -2.93 6.05 10.38
N VAL A 3 -2.29 5.13 9.66
CA VAL A 3 -2.67 3.71 9.58
C VAL A 3 -1.71 2.86 10.40
N CYS A 4 -0.40 3.10 10.29
CA CYS A 4 0.60 2.38 11.08
C CYS A 4 1.08 3.24 12.27
N GLN A 5 0.62 2.95 13.47
CA GLN A 5 1.06 3.67 14.67
C GLN A 5 2.56 3.42 15.00
N CYS A 6 3.06 2.20 14.77
CA CYS A 6 4.43 1.83 15.12
C CYS A 6 5.51 2.48 14.24
N ASN A 7 5.17 2.78 12.98
CA ASN A 7 6.09 3.39 12.02
C ASN A 7 5.65 4.80 11.61
N LEU A 8 4.56 5.31 12.18
CA LEU A 8 3.95 6.62 11.87
C LEU A 8 3.65 6.81 10.38
N VAL A 9 3.12 5.77 9.74
CA VAL A 9 2.78 5.79 8.30
C VAL A 9 1.32 6.15 8.11
N SER A 10 1.07 7.10 7.23
CA SER A 10 -0.26 7.57 6.83
C SER A 10 -0.86 6.76 5.67
N LYS A 11 -2.18 6.85 5.51
CA LYS A 11 -2.93 6.26 4.38
C LYS A 11 -2.36 6.78 3.06
N ASP A 12 -2.12 8.07 2.93
CA ASP A 12 -1.60 8.71 1.71
C ASP A 12 -0.22 8.16 1.30
N GLU A 13 0.67 7.90 2.27
CA GLU A 13 1.96 7.24 2.01
C GLU A 13 1.80 5.80 1.50
N ILE A 14 0.84 5.06 2.06
CA ILE A 14 0.53 3.68 1.63
C ILE A 14 -0.07 3.71 0.22
N GLU A 15 -1.02 4.60 -0.06
CA GLU A 15 -1.62 4.75 -1.40
C GLU A 15 -0.55 5.07 -2.44
N ALA A 16 0.30 6.06 -2.18
CA ALA A 16 1.39 6.44 -3.08
C ALA A 16 2.37 5.28 -3.32
N ALA A 17 2.68 4.48 -2.30
CA ALA A 17 3.53 3.31 -2.44
C ALA A 17 2.88 2.21 -3.31
N VAL A 18 1.56 2.01 -3.19
CA VAL A 18 0.81 1.06 -4.01
C VAL A 18 0.71 1.55 -5.45
N GLU A 19 0.40 2.82 -5.68
CA GLU A 19 0.36 3.42 -7.02
C GLU A 19 1.70 3.31 -7.73
N LYS A 20 2.81 3.57 -7.03
CA LYS A 20 4.16 3.40 -7.56
C LYS A 20 4.41 1.95 -7.98
N LEU A 21 4.04 0.98 -7.15
CA LEU A 21 4.19 -0.43 -7.48
C LEU A 21 3.36 -0.78 -8.72
N LEU A 22 2.09 -0.37 -8.79
CA LEU A 22 1.24 -0.62 -9.95
C LEU A 22 1.78 0.05 -11.24
N ALA A 23 2.41 1.21 -11.13
CA ALA A 23 3.07 1.87 -12.25
C ALA A 23 4.32 1.13 -12.74
N GLU A 24 5.06 0.45 -11.85
CA GLU A 24 6.20 -0.39 -12.20
C GLU A 24 5.75 -1.69 -12.90
N ASP A 25 4.70 -2.34 -12.38
CA ASP A 25 4.05 -3.51 -13.00
C ASP A 25 2.59 -3.62 -12.49
N PRO A 26 1.57 -3.45 -13.36
CA PRO A 26 0.16 -3.44 -12.96
C PRO A 26 -0.43 -4.83 -12.64
N TRP A 27 0.30 -5.91 -12.96
CA TRP A 27 -0.12 -7.29 -12.72
C TRP A 27 0.58 -7.94 -11.53
N GLN A 28 1.52 -7.24 -10.91
CA GLN A 28 2.25 -7.77 -9.77
C GLN A 28 1.35 -8.03 -8.56
N LEU A 29 1.65 -9.08 -7.81
CA LEU A 29 1.05 -9.30 -6.50
C LEU A 29 1.61 -8.30 -5.49
N ILE A 30 0.75 -7.38 -5.01
CA ILE A 30 1.08 -6.42 -3.96
C ILE A 30 0.59 -6.98 -2.63
N VAL A 31 1.53 -7.12 -1.69
CA VAL A 31 1.25 -7.54 -0.30
C VAL A 31 1.77 -6.45 0.65
N PRO A 32 1.25 -6.34 1.89
CA PRO A 32 1.68 -5.31 2.84
C PRO A 32 3.21 -5.25 3.03
N SER A 33 3.87 -6.40 3.13
CA SER A 33 5.33 -6.45 3.24
C SER A 33 6.05 -5.79 2.06
N LYS A 34 5.51 -5.89 0.84
CA LYS A 34 6.09 -5.28 -0.37
C LYS A 34 5.89 -3.75 -0.37
N VAL A 35 4.73 -3.27 0.07
CA VAL A 35 4.47 -1.84 0.26
C VAL A 35 5.46 -1.25 1.28
N TYR A 36 5.68 -1.93 2.41
CA TYR A 36 6.61 -1.43 3.43
C TYR A 36 8.06 -1.46 2.93
N HIS A 37 8.46 -2.51 2.22
CA HIS A 37 9.78 -2.59 1.59
C HIS A 37 10.00 -1.52 0.52
N SER A 38 8.99 -1.14 -0.27
CA SER A 38 9.13 -0.07 -1.27
C SER A 38 9.39 1.30 -0.62
N MET A 39 8.88 1.50 0.60
CA MET A 39 9.17 2.66 1.46
C MET A 39 10.46 2.52 2.28
N ARG A 40 11.24 1.45 2.09
CA ARG A 40 12.47 1.13 2.85
C ARG A 40 12.28 1.00 4.37
N ILE A 41 11.09 0.59 4.80
CA ILE A 41 10.76 0.32 6.20
C ILE A 41 10.36 -1.15 6.40
N ARG A 42 10.45 -1.63 7.64
CA ARG A 42 9.95 -2.96 8.02
C ARG A 42 8.69 -2.82 8.88
N GLY A 43 7.75 -3.74 8.74
CA GLY A 43 6.62 -3.84 9.66
C GLY A 43 7.11 -4.18 11.07
N ARG A 44 6.66 -3.42 12.09
CA ARG A 44 7.10 -3.63 13.49
C ARG A 44 6.19 -4.61 14.24
N CYS A 45 4.89 -4.33 14.31
CA CYS A 45 3.89 -5.20 14.96
C CYS A 45 2.94 -5.87 13.96
N CYS A 46 2.90 -5.38 12.71
CA CYS A 46 2.04 -5.85 11.62
C CYS A 46 0.52 -5.82 11.89
N GLY A 47 0.05 -5.18 12.97
CA GLY A 47 -1.38 -5.10 13.31
C GLY A 47 -2.22 -4.27 12.32
N CYS A 48 -1.61 -3.36 11.57
CA CYS A 48 -2.26 -2.55 10.53
C CYS A 48 -2.31 -3.24 9.16
N PHE A 49 -1.80 -4.47 9.02
CA PHE A 49 -1.75 -5.15 7.72
C PHE A 49 -3.14 -5.42 7.12
N PRO A 50 -4.20 -5.76 7.88
CA PRO A 50 -5.54 -5.87 7.33
C PRO A 50 -6.00 -4.57 6.65
N ASP A 51 -5.83 -3.42 7.32
CA ASP A 51 -6.17 -2.12 6.74
C ASP A 51 -5.34 -1.82 5.47
N VAL A 52 -4.06 -2.20 5.46
CA VAL A 52 -3.19 -2.06 4.29
C VAL A 52 -3.67 -2.93 3.12
N VAL A 53 -4.19 -4.14 3.38
CA VAL A 53 -4.77 -5.00 2.33
C VAL A 53 -6.02 -4.34 1.73
N ASP A 54 -6.88 -3.77 2.55
CA ASP A 54 -8.06 -3.06 2.06
C ASP A 54 -7.66 -1.84 1.20
N ILE A 55 -6.67 -1.06 1.65
CA ILE A 55 -6.10 0.06 0.87
C ILE A 55 -5.53 -0.42 -0.46
N ILE A 56 -4.79 -1.55 -0.49
CA ILE A 56 -4.28 -2.14 -1.73
C ILE A 56 -5.44 -2.45 -2.68
N GLY A 57 -6.53 -3.04 -2.19
CA GLY A 57 -7.72 -3.33 -2.98
C GLY A 57 -8.39 -2.07 -3.53
N GLU A 58 -8.61 -1.06 -2.69
CA GLU A 58 -9.19 0.24 -3.04
C GLU A 58 -8.38 0.94 -4.14
N VAL A 59 -7.06 1.07 -3.96
CA VAL A 59 -6.17 1.74 -4.91
C VAL A 59 -6.07 0.95 -6.21
N THR A 60 -5.96 -0.37 -6.14
CA THR A 60 -5.91 -1.22 -7.34
C THR A 60 -7.19 -1.09 -8.17
N ALA A 61 -8.35 -1.09 -7.52
CA ALA A 61 -9.63 -0.86 -8.20
C ALA A 61 -9.69 0.54 -8.81
N ARG A 62 -9.26 1.58 -8.07
CA ARG A 62 -9.21 2.97 -8.54
C ARG A 62 -8.35 3.12 -9.79
N VAL A 63 -7.13 2.60 -9.79
CA VAL A 63 -6.18 2.67 -10.91
C VAL A 63 -6.72 1.92 -12.14
N ARG A 64 -7.34 0.74 -11.94
CA ARG A 64 -7.88 -0.06 -13.05
C ARG A 64 -9.16 0.52 -13.65
N ASN A 65 -10.03 1.09 -12.82
CA ASN A 65 -11.29 1.68 -13.25
C ASN A 65 -11.15 3.12 -13.78
N GLY A 66 -10.03 3.81 -13.48
CA GLY A 66 -9.72 5.15 -13.96
C GLY A 66 -8.85 5.18 -15.22
N ALA A 67 -8.59 4.05 -15.86
CA ALA A 67 -7.81 3.92 -17.09
C ALA A 67 -8.70 3.95 -18.37
N GLU A 68 -9.79 4.73 -18.33
CA GLU A 68 -10.65 5.05 -19.48
C GLU A 68 -10.35 6.45 -20.02
#